data_AF-A0A1G5QDU8-F1
#
_entry.id   AF-A0A1G5QDU8-F1
#
_cell.length_a   1.000
_cell.length_b   1.000
_cell.length_c   1.000
_cell.angle_alpha   90.00
_cell.angle_beta   90.00
_cell.angle_gamma   90.00
#
_symmetry.space_group_name_H-M   'P 1'
#
loop_
_entity.id
_entity.type
_entity.pdbx_description
1 polymer ?
#
loop_
_entity_poly.entity_id
_entity_poly.type
_entity_poly.pdbx_seq_one_letter_code
_entity_poly.pdbx_strand_id
1 'polypeptide(L)'
;MKSRVLITALLAGLTLVTGAAKADKLDDIKKAGAVRIAVFDSNPPFGFIDPQTKKLAGYDVDIANAIANDLGVKLELRPTNPANRLPLLASKKVDLIAANFTVTNERAKQVDFSIPYFATGQKFIARKGVLKSPEDIKNLRIGADKGTVQEITLREHYPTAKVISYDDTPLAFAALRNGNVQAITQDDAKLVGLLANVPEAQKAEFEISPFSITREYQAVAAAKGQERLVEAVNQTLLKLEKEGEAAEIYNRWFGPETKSAQPRGDFKFAPLEQQTES
;
A
#
# COMPACT_ATOMS: atom_id res chain seq x y z
N MET A 1 -21.67 85.18 -8.05
CA MET A 1 -20.76 84.43 -7.15
C MET A 1 -21.16 82.95 -7.18
N LYS A 2 -20.17 82.06 -7.18
CA LYS A 2 -20.22 80.69 -7.70
C LYS A 2 -20.98 79.72 -6.78
N SER A 3 -21.88 78.93 -7.35
CA SER A 3 -22.49 77.75 -6.70
C SER A 3 -21.66 76.51 -7.06
N ARG A 4 -21.24 75.72 -6.06
CA ARG A 4 -20.51 74.47 -6.22
C ARG A 4 -21.44 73.31 -5.86
N VAL A 5 -21.82 72.53 -6.87
CA VAL A 5 -22.54 71.25 -6.72
C VAL A 5 -21.50 70.15 -6.55
N LEU A 6 -21.56 69.42 -5.43
CA LEU A 6 -20.84 68.17 -5.23
C LEU A 6 -21.60 67.04 -5.95
N ILE A 7 -20.92 66.32 -6.84
CA ILE A 7 -21.41 65.07 -7.42
C ILE A 7 -20.67 63.93 -6.74
N THR A 8 -21.39 63.15 -5.96
CA THR A 8 -20.89 61.93 -5.31
C THR A 8 -21.03 60.77 -6.30
N ALA A 9 -19.92 60.30 -6.86
CA ALA A 9 -19.90 59.11 -7.72
C ALA A 9 -19.88 57.84 -6.86
N LEU A 10 -20.94 57.05 -6.94
CA LEU A 10 -21.08 55.75 -6.28
C LEU A 10 -20.40 54.67 -7.15
N LEU A 11 -19.20 54.23 -6.75
CA LEU A 11 -18.48 53.14 -7.41
C LEU A 11 -18.93 51.80 -6.81
N ALA A 12 -19.77 51.06 -7.52
CA ALA A 12 -20.14 49.70 -7.15
C ALA A 12 -18.97 48.74 -7.41
N GLY A 13 -18.27 48.32 -6.36
CA GLY A 13 -17.20 47.33 -6.44
C GLY A 13 -17.76 45.93 -6.68
N LEU A 14 -17.55 45.39 -7.89
CA LEU A 14 -17.83 44.00 -8.21
C LEU A 14 -16.71 43.13 -7.63
N THR A 15 -16.87 42.65 -6.40
CA THR A 15 -15.95 41.65 -5.82
C THR A 15 -16.18 40.31 -6.50
N LEU A 16 -15.37 40.00 -7.51
CA LEU A 16 -15.21 38.64 -8.03
C LEU A 16 -14.68 37.76 -6.91
N VAL A 17 -15.55 36.99 -6.28
CA VAL A 17 -15.16 35.85 -5.45
C VAL A 17 -14.60 34.81 -6.42
N THR A 18 -13.31 34.91 -6.73
CA THR A 18 -12.58 33.83 -7.36
C THR A 18 -12.47 32.72 -6.33
N GLY A 19 -13.49 31.87 -6.24
CA GLY A 19 -13.38 30.60 -5.56
C GLY A 19 -12.17 29.89 -6.17
N ALA A 20 -11.15 29.61 -5.36
CA ALA A 20 -10.02 28.80 -5.79
C ALA A 20 -10.62 27.50 -6.31
N ALA A 21 -10.62 27.31 -7.63
CA ALA A 21 -11.02 26.06 -8.24
C ALA A 21 -10.03 25.02 -7.72
N LYS A 22 -10.44 24.23 -6.70
CA LYS A 22 -9.73 23.02 -6.34
C LYS A 22 -9.80 22.15 -7.60
N ALA A 23 -8.69 22.07 -8.34
CA ALA A 23 -8.57 21.15 -9.46
C ALA A 23 -8.85 19.75 -8.92
N ASP A 24 -9.97 19.19 -9.34
CA ASP A 24 -10.44 17.90 -8.84
C ASP A 24 -9.68 16.79 -9.57
N LYS A 25 -8.93 15.99 -8.82
CA LYS A 25 -8.08 14.97 -9.41
C LYS A 25 -8.87 13.90 -10.15
N LEU A 26 -10.09 13.60 -9.72
CA LEU A 26 -10.97 12.65 -10.39
C LEU A 26 -11.37 13.17 -11.78
N ASP A 27 -11.70 14.46 -11.89
CA ASP A 27 -12.06 15.07 -13.16
C ASP A 27 -10.85 15.15 -14.10
N ASP A 28 -9.65 15.42 -13.57
CA ASP A 28 -8.39 15.37 -14.34
C ASP A 28 -8.12 13.96 -14.90
N ILE A 29 -8.30 12.92 -14.09
CA ILE A 29 -8.14 11.51 -14.50
C ILE A 29 -9.13 11.16 -15.61
N LYS A 30 -10.41 11.50 -15.43
CA LYS A 30 -11.46 11.26 -16.42
C LYS A 30 -11.19 12.00 -17.73
N LYS A 31 -10.77 13.26 -17.66
CA LYS A 31 -10.41 14.07 -18.83
C LYS A 31 -9.17 13.51 -19.56
N ALA A 32 -8.18 13.03 -18.81
CA ALA A 32 -6.99 12.39 -19.39
C ALA A 32 -7.30 11.02 -20.01
N GLY A 33 -8.41 10.38 -19.61
CA GLY A 33 -8.78 9.03 -20.05
C GLY A 33 -7.89 7.94 -19.49
N ALA A 34 -7.08 8.24 -18.46
CA ALA A 34 -6.17 7.28 -17.84
C ALA A 34 -5.94 7.57 -16.36
N VAL A 35 -5.80 6.51 -15.56
CA VAL A 35 -5.38 6.56 -14.15
C VAL A 35 -4.02 5.89 -13.99
N ARG A 36 -3.07 6.58 -13.34
CA ARG A 36 -1.72 6.07 -13.09
C ARG A 36 -1.65 5.52 -11.67
N ILE A 37 -1.42 4.21 -11.51
CA ILE A 37 -1.42 3.56 -10.20
C ILE A 37 -0.04 2.96 -9.92
N ALA A 38 0.57 3.36 -8.80
CA ALA A 38 1.81 2.77 -8.32
C ALA A 38 1.54 1.37 -7.76
N VAL A 39 2.28 0.37 -8.24
CA VAL A 39 2.26 -1.03 -7.77
C VAL A 39 3.69 -1.54 -7.64
N PHE A 40 3.91 -2.56 -6.82
CA PHE A 40 5.21 -3.24 -6.77
C PHE A 40 5.46 -4.12 -7.99
N ASP A 41 6.74 -4.39 -8.28
CA ASP A 41 7.20 -5.23 -9.40
C ASP A 41 8.09 -6.41 -8.96
N SER A 42 8.39 -6.53 -7.67
CA SER A 42 9.26 -7.56 -7.09
C SER A 42 8.70 -8.25 -5.84
N ASN A 43 7.40 -8.10 -5.55
CA ASN A 43 6.75 -8.54 -4.31
C ASN A 43 5.54 -9.45 -4.57
N PRO A 44 5.73 -10.69 -5.07
CA PRO A 44 4.63 -11.64 -5.20
C PRO A 44 4.06 -12.02 -3.82
N PRO A 45 2.75 -12.24 -3.71
CA PRO A 45 1.75 -12.25 -4.79
C PRO A 45 1.06 -10.89 -5.02
N PHE A 46 1.54 -9.79 -4.43
CA PHE A 46 0.86 -8.48 -4.48
C PHE A 46 1.13 -7.70 -5.75
N GLY A 47 2.40 -7.59 -6.13
CA GLY A 47 2.82 -6.90 -7.33
C GLY A 47 4.17 -7.40 -7.78
N PHE A 48 4.21 -8.04 -8.95
CA PHE A 48 5.42 -8.62 -9.51
C PHE A 48 5.35 -8.67 -11.04
N ILE A 49 6.51 -8.78 -11.69
CA ILE A 49 6.56 -9.11 -13.11
C ILE A 49 6.34 -10.61 -13.28
N ASP A 50 5.21 -10.97 -13.91
CA ASP A 50 4.91 -12.35 -14.23
C ASP A 50 5.96 -12.90 -15.22
N PRO A 51 6.63 -14.02 -14.90
CA PRO A 51 7.75 -14.50 -15.69
C PRO A 51 7.34 -15.04 -17.06
N GLN A 52 6.07 -15.41 -17.27
CA GLN A 52 5.57 -15.93 -18.54
C GLN A 52 5.14 -14.80 -19.47
N THR A 53 4.33 -13.89 -18.97
CA THR A 53 3.71 -12.80 -19.75
C THR A 53 4.59 -11.55 -19.82
N LYS A 54 5.58 -11.41 -18.93
CA LYS A 54 6.43 -10.23 -18.75
C LYS A 54 5.66 -8.95 -18.39
N LYS A 55 4.44 -9.09 -17.87
CA LYS A 55 3.58 -7.98 -17.43
C LYS A 55 3.51 -7.92 -15.92
N LEU A 56 3.17 -6.74 -15.38
CA LEU A 56 2.81 -6.61 -13.98
C LEU A 56 1.55 -7.44 -13.69
N ALA A 57 1.60 -8.22 -12.63
CA ALA A 57 0.51 -9.02 -12.12
C ALA A 57 0.55 -9.04 -10.58
N GLY A 58 -0.55 -9.42 -9.96
CA GLY A 58 -0.66 -9.57 -8.52
C GLY A 58 -1.97 -9.02 -7.98
N TYR A 59 -2.17 -9.25 -6.69
CA TYR A 59 -3.37 -8.81 -5.97
C TYR A 59 -3.61 -7.30 -6.08
N ASP A 60 -2.57 -6.47 -5.87
CA ASP A 60 -2.69 -5.01 -5.97
C ASP A 60 -2.96 -4.56 -7.42
N VAL A 61 -2.46 -5.33 -8.41
CA VAL A 61 -2.71 -5.08 -9.83
C VAL A 61 -4.17 -5.35 -10.19
N ASP A 62 -4.78 -6.39 -9.62
CA ASP A 62 -6.19 -6.69 -9.85
C ASP A 62 -7.12 -5.65 -9.21
N ILE A 63 -6.77 -5.16 -8.01
CA ILE A 63 -7.46 -4.02 -7.39
C ILE A 63 -7.32 -2.75 -8.26
N ALA A 64 -6.12 -2.47 -8.77
CA ALA A 64 -5.85 -1.35 -9.66
C ALA A 64 -6.66 -1.44 -10.98
N ASN A 65 -6.79 -2.65 -11.55
CA ASN A 65 -7.63 -2.91 -12.71
C ASN A 65 -9.10 -2.65 -12.43
N ALA A 66 -9.64 -3.14 -11.31
CA ALA A 66 -11.02 -2.90 -10.93
C ALA A 66 -11.33 -1.39 -10.80
N ILE A 67 -10.43 -0.64 -10.15
CA ILE A 67 -10.56 0.82 -10.02
C ILE A 67 -10.58 1.50 -11.39
N ALA A 68 -9.66 1.18 -12.29
CA ALA A 68 -9.61 1.80 -13.61
C ALA A 68 -10.88 1.49 -14.44
N ASN A 69 -11.37 0.24 -14.36
CA ASN A 69 -12.58 -0.20 -15.05
C ASN A 69 -13.82 0.55 -14.57
N ASP A 70 -14.04 0.64 -13.25
CA ASP A 70 -15.18 1.37 -12.68
C ASP A 70 -15.09 2.88 -12.94
N LEU A 71 -13.88 3.44 -13.00
CA LEU A 71 -13.65 4.83 -13.42
C LEU A 71 -13.90 5.07 -14.91
N GLY A 72 -13.97 4.00 -15.73
CA GLY A 72 -14.14 4.08 -17.18
C GLY A 72 -12.92 4.64 -17.92
N VAL A 73 -11.71 4.42 -17.39
CA VAL A 73 -10.46 4.96 -17.93
C VAL A 73 -9.40 3.87 -18.12
N LYS A 74 -8.37 4.15 -18.92
CA LYS A 74 -7.24 3.24 -19.09
C LYS A 74 -6.41 3.14 -17.82
N LEU A 75 -6.02 1.92 -17.44
CA LEU A 75 -5.01 1.72 -16.39
C LEU A 75 -3.59 1.94 -16.92
N GLU A 76 -2.82 2.76 -16.22
CA GLU A 76 -1.37 2.90 -16.39
C GLU A 76 -0.63 2.51 -15.11
N LEU A 77 -0.20 1.26 -15.04
CA LEU A 77 0.60 0.79 -13.91
C LEU A 77 2.00 1.42 -13.92
N ARG A 78 2.47 1.84 -12.74
CA ARG A 78 3.81 2.38 -12.52
C ARG A 78 4.54 1.54 -11.47
N PRO A 79 5.54 0.74 -11.86
CA PRO A 79 6.42 0.04 -10.92
C PRO A 79 7.02 0.99 -9.88
N THR A 80 7.11 0.53 -8.63
CA THR A 80 7.77 1.24 -7.53
C THR A 80 8.37 0.27 -6.53
N ASN A 81 9.11 0.82 -5.56
CA ASN A 81 9.51 0.14 -4.32
C ASN A 81 8.88 0.85 -3.10
N PRO A 82 9.04 0.31 -1.88
CA PRO A 82 8.41 0.86 -0.68
C PRO A 82 8.80 2.31 -0.36
N ALA A 83 10.06 2.69 -0.58
CA ALA A 83 10.55 4.03 -0.31
C ALA A 83 10.06 5.08 -1.32
N ASN A 84 9.80 4.67 -2.57
CA ASN A 84 9.48 5.58 -3.67
C ASN A 84 7.97 5.84 -3.86
N ARG A 85 7.08 5.02 -3.29
CA ARG A 85 5.62 5.15 -3.52
C ARG A 85 5.07 6.52 -3.13
N LEU A 86 5.43 7.06 -1.96
CA LEU A 86 5.04 8.40 -1.51
C LEU A 86 5.67 9.51 -2.37
N PRO A 87 6.99 9.51 -2.64
CA PRO A 87 7.60 10.46 -3.58
C PRO A 87 6.96 10.49 -4.97
N LEU A 88 6.56 9.33 -5.53
CA LEU A 88 5.88 9.27 -6.83
C LEU A 88 4.52 9.97 -6.78
N LEU A 89 3.76 9.77 -5.70
CA LEU A 89 2.47 10.42 -5.51
C LEU A 89 2.62 11.93 -5.28
N ALA A 90 3.55 12.33 -4.40
CA ALA A 90 3.83 13.74 -4.11
C ALA A 90 4.30 14.52 -5.35
N SER A 91 5.11 13.88 -6.21
CA SER A 91 5.57 14.45 -7.49
C SER A 91 4.54 14.32 -8.63
N LYS A 92 3.32 13.85 -8.34
CA LYS A 92 2.22 13.68 -9.31
C LYS A 92 2.56 12.76 -10.49
N LYS A 93 3.56 11.86 -10.32
CA LYS A 93 3.92 10.83 -11.31
C LYS A 93 2.91 9.68 -11.31
N VAL A 94 2.23 9.48 -10.20
CA VAL A 94 1.06 8.59 -10.07
C VAL A 94 -0.12 9.36 -9.47
N ASP A 95 -1.30 8.80 -9.64
CA ASP A 95 -2.56 9.32 -9.12
C ASP A 95 -2.98 8.57 -7.85
N LEU A 96 -2.70 7.26 -7.80
CA LEU A 96 -2.99 6.37 -6.67
C LEU A 96 -1.79 5.47 -6.34
N ILE A 97 -1.73 4.99 -5.10
CA ILE A 97 -0.82 3.93 -4.64
C ILE A 97 -1.67 2.71 -4.26
N ALA A 98 -1.42 1.58 -4.92
CA ALA A 98 -1.88 0.24 -4.53
C ALA A 98 -0.64 -0.65 -4.46
N ALA A 99 0.10 -0.56 -3.35
CA ALA A 99 1.42 -1.18 -3.21
C ALA A 99 1.68 -1.52 -1.73
N ASN A 100 0.91 -2.46 -1.19
CA ASN A 100 0.89 -2.85 0.24
C ASN A 100 1.01 -1.65 1.19
N PHE A 101 0.15 -0.65 1.03
CA PHE A 101 0.32 0.63 1.73
C PHE A 101 -0.42 0.61 3.07
N THR A 102 0.30 0.26 4.14
CA THR A 102 -0.26 0.22 5.50
C THR A 102 -0.84 1.58 5.92
N VAL A 103 -2.07 1.54 6.42
CA VAL A 103 -2.77 2.68 7.04
C VAL A 103 -2.13 3.00 8.39
N THR A 104 -1.70 4.25 8.56
CA THR A 104 -1.21 4.77 9.86
C THR A 104 -1.63 6.23 10.00
N ASN A 105 -1.73 6.71 11.25
CA ASN A 105 -2.01 8.12 11.54
C ASN A 105 -0.97 9.06 10.91
N GLU A 106 0.31 8.67 10.90
CA GLU A 106 1.37 9.49 10.32
C GLU A 106 1.23 9.61 8.80
N ARG A 107 0.94 8.50 8.11
CA ARG A 107 0.67 8.53 6.66
C ARG A 107 -0.61 9.30 6.33
N ALA A 108 -1.64 9.20 7.17
CA ALA A 108 -2.91 9.91 6.96
C ALA A 108 -2.76 11.45 7.01
N LYS A 109 -1.64 11.96 7.56
CA LYS A 109 -1.30 13.39 7.45
C LYS A 109 -0.83 13.79 6.04
N GLN A 110 -0.31 12.84 5.26
CA GLN A 110 0.29 13.08 3.94
C GLN A 110 -0.60 12.63 2.77
N VAL A 111 -1.48 11.66 3.01
CA VAL A 111 -2.37 11.06 2.00
C VAL A 111 -3.80 10.96 2.51
N ASP A 112 -4.72 10.75 1.57
CA ASP A 112 -6.06 10.24 1.90
C ASP A 112 -6.13 8.76 1.54
N PHE A 113 -6.66 7.95 2.46
CA PHE A 113 -6.78 6.51 2.31
C PHE A 113 -8.20 6.11 1.90
N SER A 114 -8.29 5.09 1.05
CA SER A 114 -9.52 4.32 0.89
C SER A 114 -9.83 3.51 2.15
N ILE A 115 -10.98 2.82 2.13
CA ILE A 115 -11.21 1.70 3.03
C ILE A 115 -10.12 0.63 2.83
N PRO A 116 -9.75 -0.12 3.89
CA PRO A 116 -8.88 -1.28 3.79
C PRO A 116 -9.35 -2.28 2.74
N TYR A 117 -8.38 -2.80 1.97
CA TYR A 117 -8.59 -3.91 1.04
C TYR A 117 -7.71 -5.13 1.37
N PHE A 118 -6.84 -5.05 2.38
CA PHE A 118 -6.10 -6.20 2.86
C PHE A 118 -5.79 -6.07 4.36
N ALA A 119 -5.77 -7.19 5.08
CA ALA A 119 -5.34 -7.28 6.48
C ALA A 119 -4.10 -8.17 6.58
N THR A 120 -3.15 -7.76 7.40
CA THR A 120 -1.90 -8.49 7.61
C THR A 120 -1.31 -8.20 8.99
N GLY A 121 -0.10 -8.68 9.24
CA GLY A 121 0.68 -8.35 10.41
C GLY A 121 2.16 -8.47 10.13
N GLN A 122 2.97 -7.75 10.88
CA GLN A 122 4.42 -7.80 10.77
C GLN A 122 4.95 -9.10 11.37
N LYS A 123 5.54 -9.92 10.51
CA LYS A 123 6.24 -11.15 10.87
C LYS A 123 7.69 -11.11 10.39
N PHE A 124 8.38 -12.23 10.57
CA PHE A 124 9.78 -12.37 10.24
C PHE A 124 10.03 -13.67 9.47
N ILE A 125 11.03 -13.67 8.60
CA ILE A 125 11.71 -14.90 8.16
C ILE A 125 13.07 -14.94 8.85
N ALA A 126 13.39 -16.08 9.45
CA ALA A 126 14.70 -16.36 10.02
C ALA A 126 15.11 -17.80 9.69
N ARG A 127 16.36 -18.15 9.98
CA ARG A 127 16.76 -19.57 10.00
C ARG A 127 16.04 -20.28 11.14
N LYS A 128 15.74 -21.57 10.97
CA LYS A 128 15.02 -22.36 11.97
C LYS A 128 15.65 -22.25 13.35
N GLY A 129 14.82 -22.01 14.36
CA GLY A 129 15.22 -21.94 15.76
C GLY A 129 15.85 -20.61 16.19
N VAL A 130 16.03 -19.64 15.29
CA VAL A 130 16.59 -18.31 15.62
C VAL A 130 15.57 -17.40 16.29
N LEU A 131 14.29 -17.47 15.89
CA LEU A 131 13.26 -16.51 16.30
C LEU A 131 12.00 -17.24 16.77
N LYS A 132 11.94 -17.55 18.07
CA LYS A 132 10.87 -18.34 18.71
C LYS A 132 9.84 -17.47 19.40
N SER A 133 10.26 -16.33 19.95
CA SER A 133 9.37 -15.36 20.59
C SER A 133 9.74 -13.91 20.25
N PRO A 134 8.84 -12.93 20.50
CA PRO A 134 9.14 -11.52 20.25
C PRO A 134 10.39 -11.01 20.98
N GLU A 135 10.73 -11.58 22.14
CA GLU A 135 11.91 -11.20 22.93
C GLU A 135 13.23 -11.43 22.17
N ASP A 136 13.28 -12.46 21.30
CA ASP A 136 14.47 -12.81 20.54
C ASP A 136 14.89 -11.68 19.58
N ILE A 137 13.94 -10.87 19.10
CA ILE A 137 14.14 -9.77 18.14
C ILE A 137 15.24 -8.81 18.64
N LYS A 138 15.26 -8.53 19.95
CA LYS A 138 16.10 -7.51 20.60
C LYS A 138 17.60 -7.71 20.38
N ASN A 139 18.02 -8.92 20.01
CA ASN A 139 19.44 -9.31 19.90
C ASN A 139 19.90 -9.56 18.45
N LEU A 140 19.04 -9.33 17.46
CA LEU A 140 19.31 -9.69 16.07
C LEU A 140 19.71 -8.50 15.21
N ARG A 141 20.49 -8.79 14.15
CA ARG A 141 20.54 -7.95 12.95
C ARG A 141 19.38 -8.34 12.06
N ILE A 142 18.52 -7.38 11.74
CA ILE A 142 17.28 -7.63 11.02
C ILE A 142 17.27 -6.79 9.75
N GLY A 143 17.06 -7.44 8.60
CA GLY A 143 16.81 -6.75 7.35
C GLY A 143 15.37 -6.24 7.28
N ALA A 144 15.18 -4.98 6.94
CA ALA A 144 13.87 -4.39 6.71
C ALA A 144 13.86 -3.61 5.40
N ASP A 145 12.72 -3.56 4.72
CA ASP A 145 12.56 -2.71 3.55
C ASP A 145 12.52 -1.24 3.99
N LYS A 146 13.35 -0.42 3.35
CA LYS A 146 13.46 1.02 3.64
C LYS A 146 12.12 1.73 3.44
N GLY A 147 11.72 2.54 4.43
CA GLY A 147 10.49 3.34 4.35
C GLY A 147 9.19 2.54 4.59
N THR A 148 9.30 1.34 5.14
CA THR A 148 8.15 0.55 5.58
C THR A 148 7.77 0.86 7.02
N VAL A 149 6.52 0.54 7.39
CA VAL A 149 6.12 0.61 8.80
C VAL A 149 6.85 -0.43 9.62
N GLN A 150 7.21 -1.58 9.02
CA GLN A 150 7.95 -2.63 9.69
C GLN A 150 9.34 -2.18 10.15
N GLU A 151 10.03 -1.38 9.34
CA GLU A 151 11.28 -0.73 9.74
C GLU A 151 11.06 0.20 10.95
N ILE A 152 10.02 1.03 10.90
CA ILE A 152 9.69 2.01 11.96
C ILE A 152 9.36 1.28 13.26
N THR A 153 8.45 0.30 13.23
CA THR A 153 8.06 -0.52 14.38
C THR A 153 9.28 -1.15 15.06
N LEU A 154 10.23 -1.69 14.30
CA LEU A 154 11.44 -2.25 14.88
C LEU A 154 12.32 -1.20 15.57
N ARG A 155 12.51 -0.04 14.94
CA ARG A 155 13.34 1.04 15.52
C ARG A 155 12.73 1.61 16.79
N GLU A 156 11.40 1.70 16.86
CA GLU A 156 10.68 2.27 18.00
C GLU A 156 10.51 1.27 19.15
N HIS A 157 10.08 0.04 18.87
CA HIS A 157 9.73 -0.95 19.89
C HIS A 157 10.86 -1.93 20.24
N TYR A 158 11.84 -2.09 19.35
CA TYR A 158 12.99 -2.98 19.54
C TYR A 158 14.31 -2.22 19.31
N PRO A 159 14.57 -1.12 20.05
CA PRO A 159 15.69 -0.21 19.78
C PRO A 159 17.09 -0.86 19.94
N THR A 160 17.19 -2.02 20.59
CA THR A 160 18.44 -2.78 20.71
C THR A 160 18.70 -3.69 19.50
N ALA A 161 17.69 -3.99 18.70
CA ALA A 161 17.85 -4.74 17.46
C ALA A 161 18.62 -3.89 16.43
N LYS A 162 19.50 -4.54 15.66
CA LYS A 162 20.29 -3.88 14.61
C LYS A 162 19.51 -3.92 13.30
N VAL A 163 18.74 -2.88 13.02
CA VAL A 163 17.92 -2.78 11.81
C VAL A 163 18.76 -2.30 10.61
N ILE A 164 18.86 -3.14 9.58
CA ILE A 164 19.56 -2.86 8.32
C ILE A 164 18.52 -2.66 7.21
N SER A 165 18.53 -1.49 6.59
CA SER A 165 17.55 -1.13 5.56
C SER A 165 18.02 -1.62 4.18
N TYR A 166 17.12 -2.26 3.44
CA TYR A 166 17.30 -2.69 2.05
C TYR A 166 16.27 -2.01 1.15
N ASP A 167 16.59 -1.83 -0.12
CA ASP A 167 15.69 -1.15 -1.05
C ASP A 167 14.42 -1.99 -1.38
N ASP A 168 14.51 -3.31 -1.26
CA ASP A 168 13.39 -4.23 -1.38
C ASP A 168 13.59 -5.55 -0.60
N THR A 169 12.52 -6.35 -0.53
CA THR A 169 12.50 -7.63 0.18
C THR A 169 13.39 -8.71 -0.44
N PRO A 170 13.47 -8.87 -1.78
CA PRO A 170 14.44 -9.78 -2.39
C PRO A 170 15.89 -9.52 -1.96
N LEU A 171 16.31 -8.24 -1.86
CA LEU A 171 17.65 -7.87 -1.39
C LEU A 171 17.83 -8.18 0.11
N ALA A 172 16.83 -7.88 0.95
CA ALA A 172 16.86 -8.25 2.37
C ALA A 172 16.99 -9.78 2.53
N PHE A 173 16.24 -10.55 1.74
CA PHE A 173 16.28 -12.01 1.78
C PHE A 173 17.60 -12.59 1.27
N ALA A 174 18.21 -11.98 0.25
CA ALA A 174 19.57 -12.32 -0.16
C ALA A 174 20.58 -12.10 0.98
N ALA A 175 20.45 -11.00 1.72
CA ALA A 175 21.29 -10.74 2.88
C ALA A 175 21.09 -11.77 4.02
N LEU A 176 19.86 -12.24 4.24
CA LEU A 176 19.57 -13.32 5.18
C LEU A 176 20.24 -14.64 4.75
N ARG A 177 20.09 -15.02 3.48
CA ARG A 177 20.73 -16.22 2.93
C ARG A 177 22.25 -16.19 3.10
N ASN A 178 22.85 -15.02 2.90
CA ASN A 178 24.29 -14.80 3.05
C ASN A 178 24.75 -14.64 4.51
N GLY A 179 23.84 -14.65 5.49
CA GLY A 179 24.17 -14.50 6.92
C GLY A 179 24.53 -13.08 7.36
N ASN A 180 24.33 -12.08 6.50
CA ASN A 180 24.56 -10.66 6.82
C ASN A 180 23.56 -10.18 7.89
N VAL A 181 22.32 -10.68 7.82
CA VAL A 181 21.27 -10.49 8.84
C VAL A 181 20.80 -11.85 9.35
N GLN A 182 20.27 -11.90 10.57
CA GLN A 182 19.75 -13.12 11.19
C GLN A 182 18.24 -13.32 10.95
N ALA A 183 17.53 -12.24 10.62
CA ALA A 183 16.14 -12.27 10.21
C ALA A 183 15.86 -11.18 9.18
N ILE A 184 14.75 -11.29 8.45
CA ILE A 184 14.12 -10.18 7.73
C ILE A 184 12.69 -10.01 8.23
N THR A 185 12.14 -8.80 8.12
CA THR A 185 10.76 -8.51 8.51
C THR A 185 9.96 -7.90 7.37
N GLN A 186 8.71 -8.33 7.22
CA GLN A 186 7.68 -7.77 6.33
C GLN A 186 6.29 -8.23 6.80
N ASP A 187 5.26 -7.76 6.08
CA ASP A 187 3.90 -8.32 6.13
C ASP A 187 3.91 -9.85 5.95
N ASP A 188 3.16 -10.57 6.79
CA ASP A 188 3.04 -12.04 6.78
C ASP A 188 2.82 -12.59 5.37
N ALA A 189 1.81 -12.05 4.68
CA ALA A 189 1.42 -12.52 3.36
C ALA A 189 2.53 -12.37 2.30
N LYS A 190 3.38 -11.34 2.45
CA LYS A 190 4.53 -11.10 1.59
C LYS A 190 5.67 -12.07 1.91
N LEU A 191 5.89 -12.39 3.19
CA LEU A 191 6.88 -13.39 3.61
C LEU A 191 6.49 -14.81 3.16
N VAL A 192 5.20 -15.17 3.27
CA VAL A 192 4.66 -16.43 2.74
C VAL A 192 4.90 -16.52 1.23
N GLY A 193 4.52 -15.48 0.48
CA GLY A 193 4.73 -15.41 -0.97
C GLY A 193 6.20 -15.47 -1.38
N LEU A 194 7.09 -14.83 -0.62
CA LEU A 194 8.52 -14.90 -0.85
C LEU A 194 9.05 -16.32 -0.71
N LEU A 195 8.79 -17.00 0.42
CA LEU A 195 9.27 -18.37 0.65
C LEU A 195 8.63 -19.37 -0.30
N ALA A 196 7.39 -19.14 -0.73
CA ALA A 196 6.69 -19.97 -1.72
C ALA A 196 7.41 -20.01 -3.09
N ASN A 197 8.22 -19.00 -3.40
CA ASN A 197 9.01 -18.92 -4.62
C ASN A 197 10.46 -19.40 -4.45
N VAL A 198 10.85 -19.84 -3.25
CA VAL A 198 12.17 -20.40 -2.97
C VAL A 198 12.16 -21.91 -3.23
N PRO A 199 13.21 -22.49 -3.87
CA PRO A 199 13.32 -23.94 -4.02
C PRO A 199 13.25 -24.66 -2.68
N GLU A 200 12.52 -25.79 -2.62
CA GLU A 200 12.18 -26.47 -1.35
C GLU A 200 13.41 -26.79 -0.48
N ALA A 201 14.50 -27.23 -1.10
CA ALA A 201 15.76 -27.53 -0.40
C ALA A 201 16.34 -26.32 0.35
N GLN A 202 16.24 -25.11 -0.22
CA GLN A 202 16.69 -23.87 0.42
C GLN A 202 15.65 -23.37 1.42
N LYS A 203 14.37 -23.46 1.08
CA LYS A 203 13.25 -23.07 1.94
C LYS A 203 13.27 -23.82 3.27
N ALA A 204 13.68 -25.09 3.27
CA ALA A 204 13.74 -25.94 4.46
C ALA A 204 14.65 -25.41 5.59
N GLU A 205 15.57 -24.48 5.30
CA GLU A 205 16.45 -23.83 6.28
C GLU A 205 15.77 -22.69 7.04
N PHE A 206 14.67 -22.16 6.51
CA PHE A 206 13.99 -20.98 7.00
C PHE A 206 12.63 -21.30 7.60
N GLU A 207 12.16 -20.42 8.47
CA GLU A 207 10.80 -20.43 8.99
C GLU A 207 10.25 -19.00 9.10
N ILE A 208 8.93 -18.88 9.01
CA ILE A 208 8.23 -17.65 9.36
C ILE A 208 7.98 -17.68 10.87
N SER A 209 8.16 -16.55 11.54
CA SER A 209 7.91 -16.43 12.97
C SER A 209 6.52 -16.94 13.36
N PRO A 210 6.37 -17.68 14.46
CA PRO A 210 5.06 -18.19 14.92
C PRO A 210 4.18 -17.09 15.50
N PHE A 211 4.71 -15.87 15.64
CA PHE A 211 4.03 -14.69 16.16
C PHE A 211 4.01 -13.58 15.11
N SER A 212 3.01 -12.71 15.23
CA SER A 212 2.98 -11.38 14.62
C SER A 212 3.20 -10.34 15.71
N ILE A 213 3.92 -9.26 15.41
CA ILE A 213 4.12 -8.16 16.37
C ILE A 213 3.18 -6.97 16.11
N THR A 214 2.46 -6.98 14.99
CA THR A 214 1.45 -5.97 14.65
C THR A 214 0.22 -6.63 14.04
N ARG A 215 -0.87 -5.86 14.02
CA ARG A 215 -2.03 -6.07 13.14
C ARG A 215 -2.14 -4.83 12.27
N GLU A 216 -2.21 -5.03 10.97
CA GLU A 216 -2.09 -3.96 9.98
C GLU A 216 -3.16 -4.09 8.91
N TYR A 217 -3.59 -2.94 8.40
CA TYR A 217 -4.52 -2.84 7.29
C TYR A 217 -3.87 -2.05 6.16
N GLN A 218 -4.08 -2.51 4.94
CA GLN A 218 -3.55 -1.87 3.73
C GLN A 218 -4.71 -1.27 2.95
N ALA A 219 -4.50 -0.06 2.45
CA ALA A 219 -5.50 0.70 1.70
C ALA A 219 -4.87 1.35 0.48
N VAL A 220 -5.69 1.67 -0.52
CA VAL A 220 -5.28 2.51 -1.65
C VAL A 220 -5.11 3.93 -1.14
N ALA A 221 -4.08 4.63 -1.58
CA ALA A 221 -3.85 6.02 -1.18
C ALA A 221 -3.85 6.98 -2.36
N ALA A 222 -4.50 8.13 -2.17
CA ALA A 222 -4.45 9.29 -3.05
C ALA A 222 -3.68 10.44 -2.37
N ALA A 223 -3.30 11.47 -3.13
CA ALA A 223 -2.73 12.68 -2.54
C ALA A 223 -3.73 13.32 -1.56
N LYS A 224 -3.23 14.05 -0.55
CA LYS A 224 -4.10 14.72 0.43
C LYS A 224 -5.08 15.70 -0.22
N GLY A 225 -6.30 15.75 0.29
CA GLY A 225 -7.39 16.61 -0.17
C GLY A 225 -8.15 16.08 -1.38
N GLN A 226 -8.08 14.77 -1.67
CA GLN A 226 -8.68 14.14 -2.86
C GLN A 226 -9.91 13.28 -2.51
N GLU A 227 -10.82 13.85 -1.72
CA GLU A 227 -12.01 13.18 -1.18
C GLU A 227 -12.87 12.52 -2.28
N ARG A 228 -13.15 13.22 -3.38
CA ARG A 228 -13.95 12.67 -4.50
C ARG A 228 -13.29 11.47 -5.17
N LEU A 229 -11.96 11.49 -5.32
CA LEU A 229 -11.22 10.37 -5.90
C LEU A 229 -11.22 9.17 -4.94
N VAL A 230 -10.97 9.41 -3.65
CA VAL A 230 -11.00 8.35 -2.63
C VAL A 230 -12.41 7.74 -2.51
N GLU A 231 -13.46 8.55 -2.59
CA GLU A 231 -14.83 8.05 -2.57
C GLU A 231 -15.11 7.17 -3.79
N ALA A 232 -14.67 7.56 -4.98
CA ALA A 232 -14.79 6.70 -6.17
C ALA A 232 -14.07 5.35 -5.99
N VAL A 233 -12.87 5.36 -5.39
CA VAL A 233 -12.13 4.14 -5.05
C VAL A 233 -12.90 3.29 -4.02
N ASN A 234 -13.45 3.90 -2.98
CA ASN A 234 -14.24 3.21 -1.97
C ASN A 234 -15.48 2.54 -2.57
N GLN A 235 -16.19 3.21 -3.48
CA GLN A 235 -17.35 2.63 -4.15
C GLN A 235 -16.97 1.38 -4.96
N THR A 236 -15.83 1.39 -5.66
CA THR A 236 -15.31 0.19 -6.32
C THR A 236 -15.01 -0.92 -5.33
N LEU A 237 -14.28 -0.64 -4.25
CA LEU A 237 -13.93 -1.67 -3.25
C LEU A 237 -15.18 -2.27 -2.58
N LEU A 238 -16.15 -1.44 -2.21
CA LEU A 238 -17.41 -1.90 -1.62
C LEU A 238 -18.25 -2.74 -2.61
N LYS A 239 -18.24 -2.36 -3.90
CA LYS A 239 -18.89 -3.13 -4.96
C LYS A 239 -18.25 -4.51 -5.12
N LEU A 240 -16.92 -4.58 -5.20
CA LEU A 240 -16.18 -5.85 -5.28
C LEU A 240 -16.52 -6.78 -4.11
N GLU A 241 -16.60 -6.24 -2.89
CA GLU A 241 -16.99 -7.03 -1.71
C GLU A 241 -18.43 -7.52 -1.80
N LYS A 242 -19.36 -6.63 -2.13
CA LYS A 242 -20.80 -6.93 -2.22
C LYS A 242 -21.11 -7.96 -3.30
N GLU A 243 -20.42 -7.91 -4.43
CA GLU A 243 -20.62 -8.79 -5.59
C GLU A 243 -19.83 -10.10 -5.48
N GLY A 244 -18.99 -10.25 -4.45
CA GLY A 244 -18.18 -11.45 -4.21
C GLY A 244 -16.84 -11.48 -4.97
N GLU A 245 -16.62 -10.56 -5.90
CA GLU A 245 -15.39 -10.44 -6.69
C GLU A 245 -14.14 -10.22 -5.81
N ALA A 246 -14.29 -9.55 -4.65
CA ALA A 246 -13.18 -9.39 -3.70
C ALA A 246 -12.64 -10.74 -3.21
N ALA A 247 -13.53 -11.72 -2.98
CA ALA A 247 -13.14 -13.07 -2.59
C ALA A 247 -12.49 -13.83 -3.76
N GLU A 248 -12.97 -13.63 -4.98
CA GLU A 248 -12.38 -14.23 -6.19
C GLU A 248 -10.97 -13.70 -6.45
N ILE A 249 -10.78 -12.38 -6.36
CA ILE A 249 -9.46 -11.75 -6.48
C ILE A 249 -8.55 -12.30 -5.37
N TYR A 250 -9.01 -12.37 -4.12
CA TYR A 250 -8.22 -12.96 -3.04
C TYR A 250 -7.82 -14.41 -3.33
N ASN A 251 -8.76 -15.26 -3.73
CA ASN A 251 -8.51 -16.68 -4.00
C ASN A 251 -7.57 -16.91 -5.19
N ARG A 252 -7.55 -16.01 -6.17
CA ARG A 252 -6.58 -16.06 -7.29
C ARG A 252 -5.13 -16.01 -6.82
N TRP A 253 -4.86 -15.29 -5.72
CA TRP A 253 -3.51 -15.00 -5.24
C TRP A 253 -3.13 -15.73 -3.95
N PHE A 254 -4.12 -16.02 -3.11
CA PHE A 254 -3.97 -16.60 -1.77
C PHE A 254 -4.89 -17.79 -1.51
N GLY A 255 -5.62 -18.27 -2.53
CA GLY A 255 -6.51 -19.41 -2.40
C GLY A 255 -5.77 -20.73 -2.16
N PRO A 256 -6.48 -21.81 -1.80
CA PRO A 256 -5.89 -23.11 -1.46
C PRO A 256 -4.98 -23.72 -2.53
N GLU A 257 -5.26 -23.43 -3.81
CA GLU A 257 -4.50 -23.94 -4.96
C GLU A 257 -3.25 -23.11 -5.28
N THR A 258 -2.97 -22.05 -4.50
CA THR A 258 -1.83 -21.17 -4.70
C THR A 258 -0.66 -21.56 -3.81
N LYS A 259 0.57 -21.24 -4.23
CA LYS A 259 1.75 -21.45 -3.38
C LYS A 259 1.78 -20.52 -2.15
N SER A 260 0.96 -19.48 -2.16
CA SER A 260 0.85 -18.46 -1.11
C SER A 260 -0.42 -18.62 -0.27
N ALA A 261 -1.02 -19.82 -0.28
CA ALA A 261 -2.32 -20.11 0.32
C ALA A 261 -2.41 -19.61 1.76
N GLN A 262 -3.36 -18.72 2.00
CA GLN A 262 -3.64 -18.12 3.30
C GLN A 262 -5.15 -17.89 3.42
N PRO A 263 -5.78 -18.22 4.55
CA PRO A 263 -7.20 -17.95 4.72
C PRO A 263 -7.47 -16.43 4.68
N ARG A 264 -8.51 -16.02 3.95
CA ARG A 264 -9.00 -14.63 3.99
C ARG A 264 -9.53 -14.25 5.38
N GLY A 265 -10.02 -15.25 6.12
CA GLY A 265 -10.68 -15.07 7.40
C GLY A 265 -11.99 -14.29 7.25
N ASP A 266 -12.36 -13.56 8.30
CA ASP A 266 -13.55 -12.69 8.34
C ASP A 266 -13.30 -11.29 7.78
N PHE A 267 -12.11 -11.03 7.23
CA PHE A 267 -11.76 -9.73 6.66
C PHE A 267 -12.64 -9.42 5.44
N LYS A 268 -13.14 -8.19 5.39
CA LYS A 268 -13.95 -7.64 4.30
C LYS A 268 -13.45 -6.26 3.91
N PHE A 269 -13.67 -5.86 2.65
CA PHE A 269 -13.43 -4.47 2.27
C PHE A 269 -14.51 -3.61 2.91
N ALA A 270 -14.16 -2.93 4.00
CA ALA A 270 -15.07 -2.14 4.82
C ALA A 270 -14.30 -1.04 5.56
N PRO A 271 -14.96 0.04 6.02
CA PRO A 271 -14.34 1.05 6.87
C PRO A 271 -13.54 0.44 8.03
N LEU A 272 -12.47 1.11 8.44
CA LEU A 272 -11.53 0.57 9.44
C LEU A 272 -12.23 0.24 10.77
N GLU A 273 -13.23 1.03 11.14
CA GLU A 273 -14.03 0.86 12.37
C GLU A 273 -14.95 -0.37 12.32
N GLN A 274 -15.17 -0.95 11.14
CA GLN A 274 -16.00 -2.14 10.93
C GLN A 274 -15.15 -3.41 10.79
N GLN A 275 -13.83 -3.28 10.81
CA GLN A 275 -12.94 -4.44 10.76
C GLN A 275 -13.06 -5.20 12.08
N THR A 276 -13.42 -6.49 12.01
CA THR A 276 -13.58 -7.32 13.20
C THR A 276 -12.22 -7.54 13.87
N GLU A 277 -12.17 -7.41 15.19
CA GLU A 277 -11.04 -7.87 16.00
C GLU A 277 -11.08 -9.40 16.09
N SER A 278 -10.73 -10.10 15.01
CA SER A 278 -10.51 -11.55 15.01
C SER A 278 -9.15 -11.90 15.62
#